data_AF-A0A1E4TWW3-F1
#
_entry.id   AF-A0A1E4TWW3-F1
#
_cell.length_a   1.000
_cell.length_b   1.000
_cell.length_c   1.000
_cell.angle_alpha   90.00
_cell.angle_beta   90.00
_cell.angle_gamma   90.00
#
_symmetry.space_group_name_H-M   'P 1'
#
loop_
_entity.id
_entity.type
_entity.pdbx_description
1 polymer ?
#
loop_
_entity_poly.entity_id
_entity_poly.type
_entity_poly.pdbx_seq_one_letter_code
_entity_poly.pdbx_strand_id
1 'polypeptide(L)'
;MDERKELSPFITRNLVLLTSFSNKNEDEEDNNDQIVGFLDLISRFTYSDIDLKLINFSSHEEQNKINAEEKVLTKEKEEEEDAILISRWIFGYSIISIETNVKNGHSTIVIRKPSGITILKIKPDPIMLPEYINSFHYSSSHVNATTEDLNLSTLKEYFFTPDFFVSEFYNNDLITRSGNNINEHDDIKPTLLCGNDQIVRGINNLDRIPIIEFHKAGIIYIGPNQSKELDILSNTVGSKNYLKFLNKLGYKIDLLNNTENYTGGLDIGSNATDGKFTYFWNDKINQMVFHIITLMPNNFANDEFLYNKKRHVGNNYVNIYYDESGLPFNFNVIKSQFNFINIVISPIVVSSSPYLENNIEETDTKRYYKVKVYRKKLIPAIFSACHFKIISEDKLSIFIRNLVLVCNQFSNVWNISEGKYVSNWSRRVKHIKKLRNLNEKEREKEKGKDNSV
;
A
#
# COMPACT_ATOMS: atom_id res chain seq x y z
N MET A 1 -4.64 8.54 -22.62
CA MET A 1 -3.63 7.46 -22.72
C MET A 1 -2.52 7.79 -23.70
N ASP A 2 -2.82 8.42 -24.84
CA ASP A 2 -1.85 8.58 -25.95
C ASP A 2 -0.59 9.36 -25.55
N GLU A 3 -0.74 10.45 -24.80
CA GLU A 3 0.41 11.20 -24.24
C GLU A 3 1.31 10.34 -23.34
N ARG A 4 0.76 9.38 -22.58
CA ARG A 4 1.57 8.52 -21.69
C ARG A 4 2.45 7.57 -22.47
N LYS A 5 1.95 7.03 -23.59
CA LYS A 5 2.70 6.13 -24.47
C LYS A 5 3.86 6.87 -25.14
N GLU A 6 3.65 8.12 -25.52
CA GLU A 6 4.70 8.97 -26.11
C GLU A 6 5.75 9.40 -25.07
N LEU A 7 5.32 9.75 -23.85
CA LEU A 7 6.21 10.20 -22.78
C LEU A 7 6.97 9.06 -22.09
N SER A 8 6.41 7.83 -22.06
CA SER A 8 6.99 6.70 -21.32
C SER A 8 8.42 6.38 -21.75
N PRO A 9 8.78 6.26 -23.05
CA PRO A 9 10.15 6.03 -23.48
C PRO A 9 11.12 7.11 -23.02
N PHE A 10 10.70 8.38 -23.07
CA PHE A 10 11.50 9.51 -22.62
C PHE A 10 11.77 9.43 -21.11
N ILE A 11 10.74 9.20 -20.29
CA ILE A 11 10.87 9.09 -18.83
C ILE A 11 11.73 7.88 -18.45
N THR A 12 11.46 6.71 -19.05
CA THR A 12 12.21 5.48 -18.81
C THR A 12 13.69 5.65 -19.14
N ARG A 13 14.02 6.27 -20.29
CA ARG A 13 15.41 6.51 -20.67
C ARG A 13 16.14 7.41 -19.67
N ASN A 14 15.51 8.49 -19.22
CA ASN A 14 16.11 9.40 -18.23
C ASN A 14 16.32 8.71 -16.88
N LEU A 15 15.36 7.89 -16.43
CA LEU A 15 15.51 7.11 -15.19
C LEU A 15 16.63 6.08 -15.28
N VAL A 16 16.74 5.35 -16.40
CA VAL A 16 17.82 4.38 -16.61
C VAL A 16 19.18 5.08 -16.68
N LEU A 17 19.28 6.23 -17.34
CA LEU A 17 20.53 7.01 -17.37
C LEU A 17 20.99 7.35 -15.94
N LEU A 18 20.08 7.77 -15.05
CA LEU A 18 20.42 8.03 -13.65
C LEU A 18 21.03 6.79 -12.96
N THR A 19 20.52 5.59 -13.21
CA THR A 19 21.11 4.35 -12.66
C THR A 19 22.52 4.08 -13.19
N SER A 20 22.77 4.33 -14.48
CA SER A 20 24.08 4.10 -15.11
C SER A 20 25.17 5.04 -14.59
N PHE A 21 24.81 6.25 -14.17
CA PHE A 21 25.73 7.17 -13.50
C PHE A 21 25.98 6.78 -12.03
N SER A 22 25.06 6.02 -11.42
CA SER A 22 25.08 5.68 -9.99
C SER A 22 25.91 4.45 -9.60
N ASN A 23 26.38 3.66 -10.56
CA ASN A 23 27.12 2.41 -10.29
C ASN A 23 28.57 2.61 -9.77
N LYS A 24 28.88 3.76 -9.15
CA LYS A 24 30.23 4.09 -8.66
C LYS A 24 30.39 4.03 -7.13
N ASN A 25 29.31 3.94 -6.33
CA ASN A 25 29.37 3.87 -4.87
C ASN A 25 28.33 2.89 -4.27
N GLU A 26 28.68 2.17 -3.19
CA GLU A 26 27.77 1.24 -2.47
C GLU A 26 26.56 1.94 -1.81
N ASP A 27 26.69 3.23 -1.46
CA ASP A 27 25.59 4.04 -0.91
C ASP A 27 24.44 4.32 -1.91
N GLU A 28 24.62 3.95 -3.18
CA GLU A 28 23.72 4.27 -4.30
C GLU A 28 22.82 3.10 -4.73
N GLU A 29 22.97 1.90 -4.14
CA GLU A 29 22.09 0.75 -4.42
C GLU A 29 20.61 1.03 -4.07
N ASP A 30 20.37 1.78 -3.00
CA ASP A 30 19.04 2.15 -2.53
C ASP A 30 18.30 3.07 -3.52
N ASN A 31 19.04 3.96 -4.18
CA ASN A 31 18.52 4.84 -5.23
C ASN A 31 18.17 4.03 -6.48
N ASN A 32 18.99 3.02 -6.81
CA ASN A 32 18.70 2.11 -7.91
C ASN A 32 17.42 1.30 -7.64
N ASP A 33 17.17 0.85 -6.40
CA ASP A 33 15.95 0.13 -6.03
C ASP A 33 14.70 1.00 -6.14
N GLN A 34 14.81 2.27 -5.76
CA GLN A 34 13.74 3.24 -5.93
C GLN A 34 13.39 3.43 -7.42
N ILE A 35 14.41 3.52 -8.28
CA ILE A 35 14.22 3.69 -9.73
C ILE A 35 13.55 2.45 -10.34
N VAL A 36 13.94 1.24 -9.92
CA VAL A 36 13.28 -0.01 -10.36
C VAL A 36 11.78 0.02 -10.03
N GLY A 37 11.40 0.49 -8.84
CA GLY A 37 10.00 0.67 -8.46
C GLY A 37 9.24 1.64 -9.38
N PHE A 38 9.86 2.77 -9.75
CA PHE A 38 9.27 3.73 -10.69
C PHE A 38 9.15 3.18 -12.11
N LEU A 39 10.15 2.43 -12.59
CA LEU A 39 10.10 1.78 -13.90
C LEU A 39 8.96 0.77 -13.99
N ASP A 40 8.74 0.00 -12.92
CA ASP A 40 7.60 -0.91 -12.81
C ASP A 40 6.25 -0.17 -12.84
N LEU A 41 6.14 0.95 -12.10
CA LEU A 41 4.95 1.80 -12.11
C LEU A 41 4.64 2.32 -13.52
N ILE A 42 5.65 2.87 -14.21
CA ILE A 42 5.50 3.38 -15.58
C ILE A 42 5.03 2.26 -16.50
N SER A 43 5.72 1.12 -16.49
CA SER A 43 5.36 -0.07 -17.29
C SER A 43 3.90 -0.48 -17.10
N ARG A 44 3.42 -0.47 -15.85
CA ARG A 44 2.05 -0.84 -15.51
C ARG A 44 0.98 0.12 -16.04
N PHE A 45 1.25 1.43 -16.00
CA PHE A 45 0.26 2.48 -16.30
C PHE A 45 0.41 3.15 -17.68
N THR A 46 1.45 2.81 -18.43
CA THR A 46 1.63 3.29 -19.81
C THR A 46 0.54 2.74 -20.74
N TYR A 47 0.17 1.46 -20.57
CA TYR A 47 -0.72 0.75 -21.48
C TYR A 47 -2.10 0.41 -20.88
N SER A 48 -2.35 0.81 -19.63
CA SER A 48 -3.59 0.50 -18.93
C SER A 48 -3.99 1.61 -17.96
N ASP A 49 -5.30 1.91 -17.92
CA ASP A 49 -5.97 2.79 -16.94
C ASP A 49 -6.82 1.97 -15.97
N ILE A 50 -6.59 0.65 -15.86
CA ILE A 50 -7.30 -0.17 -14.87
C ILE A 50 -7.12 0.48 -13.51
N ASP A 51 -8.21 0.99 -12.95
CA ASP A 51 -8.26 1.50 -11.59
C ASP A 51 -7.93 0.32 -10.68
N LEU A 52 -6.70 0.31 -10.19
CA LEU A 52 -6.24 -0.73 -9.30
C LEU A 52 -7.04 -0.60 -8.00
N LYS A 53 -7.88 -1.59 -7.68
CA LYS A 53 -8.22 -1.83 -6.28
C LYS A 53 -6.92 -2.29 -5.62
N LEU A 54 -6.21 -1.35 -5.01
CA LEU A 54 -4.98 -1.62 -4.27
C LEU A 54 -5.36 -2.29 -2.96
N ILE A 55 -5.35 -3.62 -2.96
CA ILE A 55 -5.61 -4.45 -1.80
C ILE A 55 -4.35 -4.45 -0.93
N ASN A 56 -4.47 -3.96 0.30
CA ASN A 56 -3.38 -3.99 1.27
C ASN A 56 -3.51 -5.27 2.11
N PHE A 57 -2.70 -6.27 1.79
CA PHE A 57 -2.63 -7.55 2.52
C PHE A 57 -2.12 -7.42 3.98
N SER A 58 -2.01 -6.20 4.52
CA SER A 58 -1.62 -5.95 5.92
C SER A 58 -2.74 -6.25 6.91
N SER A 59 -4.01 -6.31 6.49
CA SER A 59 -5.09 -6.75 7.37
C SER A 59 -5.17 -8.29 7.33
N HIS A 60 -5.04 -8.94 8.49
CA HIS A 60 -5.23 -10.38 8.62
C HIS A 60 -6.59 -10.85 8.05
N GLU A 61 -7.58 -9.96 7.97
CA GLU A 61 -8.90 -10.25 7.43
C GLU A 61 -8.99 -10.23 5.90
N GLU A 62 -8.17 -9.47 5.16
CA GLU A 62 -8.13 -9.59 3.69
C GLU A 62 -7.27 -10.76 3.24
N GLN A 63 -6.19 -11.08 3.96
CA GLN A 63 -5.52 -12.37 3.82
C GLN A 63 -6.50 -13.51 4.15
N ASN A 64 -7.28 -13.40 5.21
CA ASN A 64 -8.30 -14.39 5.50
C ASN A 64 -9.50 -14.32 4.55
N LYS A 65 -9.81 -13.22 3.85
CA LYS A 65 -10.86 -13.17 2.81
C LYS A 65 -10.35 -13.65 1.47
N ILE A 66 -9.07 -13.55 1.15
CA ILE A 66 -8.50 -14.22 -0.03
C ILE A 66 -8.28 -15.69 0.30
N ASN A 67 -7.80 -16.02 1.50
CA ASN A 67 -7.74 -17.40 2.01
C ASN A 67 -9.14 -17.97 2.35
N ALA A 68 -10.17 -17.14 2.52
CA ALA A 68 -11.56 -17.56 2.71
C ALA A 68 -12.40 -17.40 1.46
N GLU A 69 -12.02 -16.64 0.45
CA GLU A 69 -12.52 -16.80 -0.92
C GLU A 69 -11.87 -18.05 -1.52
N GLU A 70 -10.61 -18.37 -1.19
CA GLU A 70 -10.04 -19.72 -1.31
C GLU A 70 -10.92 -20.73 -0.55
N LYS A 71 -11.29 -20.49 0.73
CA LYS A 71 -12.16 -21.44 1.48
C LYS A 71 -13.65 -21.46 1.11
N VAL A 72 -14.20 -20.41 0.52
CA VAL A 72 -15.63 -20.27 0.17
C VAL A 72 -15.85 -20.73 -1.27
N LEU A 73 -14.89 -20.52 -2.18
CA LEU A 73 -14.87 -21.26 -3.45
C LEU A 73 -14.59 -22.76 -3.25
N THR A 74 -13.92 -23.17 -2.15
CA THR A 74 -13.82 -24.61 -1.80
C THR A 74 -15.05 -25.13 -1.06
N LYS A 75 -15.94 -24.28 -0.50
CA LYS A 75 -17.16 -24.75 0.18
C LYS A 75 -18.34 -25.00 -0.74
N GLU A 76 -18.39 -24.34 -1.90
CA GLU A 76 -19.29 -24.77 -3.00
C GLU A 76 -18.68 -25.95 -3.81
N LYS A 77 -17.50 -26.43 -3.41
CA LYS A 77 -16.80 -27.58 -3.98
C LYS A 77 -16.29 -28.53 -2.88
N GLU A 78 -17.15 -28.84 -1.89
CA GLU A 78 -16.92 -29.99 -0.99
C GLU A 78 -17.17 -31.35 -1.70
N GLU A 79 -17.30 -31.34 -3.02
CA GLU A 79 -17.25 -32.52 -3.87
C GLU A 79 -16.08 -32.32 -4.87
N GLU A 80 -15.09 -33.20 -4.79
CA GLU A 80 -13.83 -33.26 -5.58
C GLU A 80 -12.61 -32.53 -4.94
N GLU A 81 -11.84 -33.29 -4.12
CA GLU A 81 -10.41 -33.03 -3.87
C GLU A 81 -9.63 -33.14 -5.19
N ASP A 82 -9.74 -32.12 -6.04
CA ASP A 82 -8.91 -32.02 -7.23
C ASP A 82 -7.48 -31.66 -6.81
N ALA A 83 -6.49 -32.42 -7.28
CA ALA A 83 -5.09 -32.13 -7.03
C ALA A 83 -4.73 -30.73 -7.60
N ILE A 84 -4.35 -29.81 -6.71
CA ILE A 84 -3.89 -28.47 -7.08
C ILE A 84 -2.35 -28.47 -7.05
N LEU A 85 -1.73 -28.10 -8.17
CA LEU A 85 -0.28 -27.88 -8.24
C LEU A 85 0.04 -26.40 -8.15
N ILE A 86 1.07 -26.07 -7.37
CA ILE A 86 1.55 -24.70 -7.20
C ILE A 86 3.02 -24.64 -7.54
N SER A 87 3.36 -23.81 -8.53
CA SER A 87 4.74 -23.51 -8.89
C SER A 87 4.97 -22.00 -8.85
N ARG A 88 6.20 -21.61 -8.53
CA ARG A 88 6.57 -20.21 -8.34
C ARG A 88 7.86 -19.91 -9.09
N TRP A 89 7.93 -18.75 -9.73
CA TRP A 89 9.09 -18.30 -10.48
C TRP A 89 9.44 -16.87 -10.12
N ILE A 90 10.73 -16.55 -10.24
CA ILE A 90 11.24 -15.19 -10.23
C ILE A 90 11.65 -14.79 -11.65
N PHE A 91 11.20 -13.61 -12.08
CA PHE A 91 11.45 -13.05 -13.41
C PHE A 91 11.77 -11.56 -13.26
N GLY A 92 13.03 -11.17 -13.47
CA GLY A 92 13.51 -9.84 -13.10
C GLY A 92 13.08 -9.49 -11.66
N TYR A 93 12.38 -8.37 -11.50
CA TYR A 93 11.84 -7.92 -10.21
C TYR A 93 10.39 -8.36 -9.95
N SER A 94 9.93 -9.44 -10.59
CA SER A 94 8.59 -9.99 -10.41
C SER A 94 8.65 -11.41 -9.85
N ILE A 95 7.72 -11.76 -8.98
CA ILE A 95 7.48 -13.13 -8.54
C ILE A 95 6.13 -13.59 -9.07
N ILE A 96 6.12 -14.67 -9.82
CA ILE A 96 4.91 -15.26 -10.40
C ILE A 96 4.62 -16.53 -9.63
N SER A 97 3.40 -16.66 -9.10
CA SER A 97 2.89 -17.91 -8.53
C SER A 97 1.71 -18.36 -9.37
N ILE A 98 1.71 -19.61 -9.80
CA ILE A 98 0.62 -20.19 -10.57
C ILE A 98 0.12 -21.40 -9.80
N GLU A 99 -1.16 -21.34 -9.44
CA GLU A 99 -1.90 -22.44 -8.84
C GLU A 99 -2.81 -22.99 -9.92
N THR A 100 -2.73 -24.28 -10.21
CA THR A 100 -3.45 -24.92 -11.32
C THR A 100 -4.16 -26.16 -10.81
N ASN A 101 -5.46 -26.24 -11.07
CA ASN A 101 -6.19 -27.50 -10.96
C ASN A 101 -5.81 -28.39 -12.14
N VAL A 102 -5.30 -29.57 -11.83
CA VAL A 102 -4.63 -30.43 -12.80
C VAL A 102 -5.59 -31.13 -13.76
N LYS A 103 -6.88 -31.19 -13.42
CA LYS A 103 -7.91 -31.85 -14.22
C LYS A 103 -8.56 -30.89 -15.21
N ASN A 104 -9.02 -29.74 -14.73
CA ASN A 104 -9.78 -28.78 -15.54
C ASN A 104 -8.94 -27.60 -16.05
N GLY A 105 -7.70 -27.44 -15.59
CA GLY A 105 -6.80 -26.38 -16.03
C GLY A 105 -7.18 -24.98 -15.53
N HIS A 106 -8.14 -24.85 -14.61
CA HIS A 106 -8.40 -23.58 -13.96
C HIS A 106 -7.15 -23.17 -13.18
N SER A 107 -6.62 -22.00 -13.52
CA SER A 107 -5.41 -21.50 -12.88
C SER A 107 -5.57 -20.09 -12.35
N THR A 108 -5.02 -19.86 -11.17
CA THR A 108 -4.85 -18.54 -10.57
C THR A 108 -3.39 -18.14 -10.68
N ILE A 109 -3.13 -17.07 -11.42
CA ILE A 109 -1.80 -16.47 -11.59
C ILE A 109 -1.70 -15.25 -10.69
N VAL A 110 -0.78 -15.26 -9.74
CA VAL A 110 -0.45 -14.13 -8.86
C VAL A 110 0.90 -13.57 -9.26
N ILE A 111 0.90 -12.36 -9.82
CA ILE A 111 2.11 -11.62 -10.21
C ILE A 111 2.38 -10.55 -9.15
N ARG A 112 3.46 -10.73 -8.39
CA ARG A 112 3.93 -9.79 -7.38
C ARG A 112 5.04 -8.94 -7.96
N LYS A 113 4.83 -7.63 -8.00
CA LYS A 113 5.82 -6.65 -8.43
C LYS A 113 6.05 -5.59 -7.34
N PRO A 114 7.06 -4.71 -7.48
CA PRO A 114 7.29 -3.62 -6.55
C PRO A 114 6.09 -2.67 -6.44
N SER A 115 5.52 -2.24 -7.57
CA SER A 115 4.39 -1.29 -7.61
C SER A 115 3.02 -1.94 -7.41
N GLY A 116 2.98 -3.27 -7.22
CA GLY A 116 1.82 -3.96 -6.69
C GLY A 116 1.63 -5.39 -7.15
N ILE A 117 0.47 -5.93 -6.83
CA ILE A 117 0.10 -7.32 -7.10
C ILE A 117 -1.00 -7.35 -8.16
N THR A 118 -0.94 -8.34 -9.05
CA THR A 118 -1.96 -8.61 -10.07
C THR A 118 -2.38 -10.06 -9.94
N ILE A 119 -3.68 -10.31 -9.86
CA ILE A 119 -4.25 -11.65 -9.78
C ILE A 119 -5.07 -11.86 -11.05
N LEU A 120 -4.73 -12.89 -11.82
CA LEU A 120 -5.44 -13.28 -13.04
C LEU A 120 -6.00 -14.68 -12.83
N LYS A 121 -7.29 -14.85 -13.07
CA LYS A 121 -7.92 -16.17 -13.14
C LYS A 121 -8.04 -16.54 -14.60
N ILE A 122 -7.39 -17.62 -15.00
CA ILE A 122 -7.41 -18.12 -16.37
C ILE A 122 -8.03 -19.51 -16.39
N LYS A 123 -8.71 -19.82 -17.48
CA LYS A 123 -9.21 -21.16 -17.78
C LYS A 123 -8.99 -21.44 -19.27
N PRO A 124 -8.59 -22.66 -19.63
CA PRO A 124 -8.65 -23.10 -21.01
C PRO A 124 -10.05 -22.90 -21.57
N ASP A 125 -10.14 -22.54 -22.86
CA ASP A 125 -11.42 -22.54 -23.55
C ASP A 125 -11.89 -24.00 -23.66
N PRO A 126 -13.12 -24.34 -23.20
CA PRO A 126 -13.65 -25.69 -23.30
C PRO A 126 -13.63 -26.27 -24.72
N ILE A 127 -13.71 -25.43 -25.75
CA ILE A 127 -13.68 -25.85 -27.16
C ILE A 127 -12.30 -26.40 -27.56
N MET A 128 -11.24 -25.92 -26.90
CA MET A 128 -9.87 -26.36 -27.17
C MET A 128 -9.49 -27.63 -26.40
N LEU A 129 -10.34 -28.08 -25.48
CA LEU A 129 -10.10 -29.28 -24.69
C LEU A 129 -10.49 -30.54 -25.50
N PRO A 130 -9.59 -31.51 -25.68
CA PRO A 130 -9.94 -32.78 -26.29
C PRO A 130 -11.12 -33.46 -25.57
N GLU A 131 -12.05 -34.03 -26.34
CA GLU A 131 -13.28 -34.64 -25.81
C GLU A 131 -13.03 -35.70 -24.72
N TYR A 132 -11.88 -36.39 -24.76
CA TYR A 132 -11.52 -37.37 -23.74
C TYR A 132 -11.35 -36.73 -22.34
N ILE A 133 -10.88 -35.49 -22.23
CA ILE A 133 -10.75 -34.78 -20.94
C ILE A 133 -12.14 -34.58 -20.33
N ASN A 134 -13.16 -34.28 -21.15
CA ASN A 134 -14.55 -34.14 -20.70
C ASN A 134 -15.18 -35.50 -20.34
N SER A 135 -14.80 -36.58 -21.01
CA SER A 135 -15.30 -37.93 -20.69
C SER A 135 -14.81 -38.47 -19.34
N PHE A 136 -13.60 -38.09 -18.91
CA PHE A 136 -13.06 -38.50 -17.60
C PHE A 136 -13.80 -37.88 -16.42
N HIS A 137 -14.36 -36.67 -16.58
CA HIS A 137 -15.21 -36.04 -15.57
C HIS A 137 -16.52 -36.82 -15.30
N TYR A 138 -17.00 -37.64 -16.24
CA TYR A 138 -18.22 -38.44 -16.08
C TYR A 138 -17.97 -39.88 -15.61
N SER A 139 -16.77 -40.42 -15.79
CA SER A 139 -16.45 -41.83 -15.49
C SER A 139 -15.92 -42.10 -14.07
N SER A 140 -15.76 -41.09 -13.21
CA SER A 140 -15.39 -41.28 -11.80
C SER A 140 -16.51 -41.87 -10.94
N SER A 141 -17.68 -42.17 -11.51
CA SER A 141 -18.71 -42.99 -10.87
C SER A 141 -18.64 -44.45 -11.35
N HIS A 142 -17.97 -45.27 -10.55
CA HIS A 142 -18.00 -46.74 -10.56
C HIS A 142 -17.27 -47.46 -11.71
N VAL A 143 -16.00 -47.82 -11.48
CA VAL A 143 -15.42 -49.02 -12.08
C VAL A 143 -14.59 -49.77 -11.03
N ASN A 144 -15.05 -50.96 -10.62
CA ASN A 144 -14.26 -51.92 -9.87
C ASN A 144 -13.26 -52.59 -10.85
N ALA A 145 -11.99 -52.22 -10.80
CA ALA A 145 -10.93 -52.87 -11.58
C ALA A 145 -10.11 -53.83 -10.70
N THR A 146 -9.99 -55.07 -11.17
CA THR A 146 -9.23 -56.16 -10.57
C THR A 146 -7.71 -56.00 -10.76
N THR A 147 -6.97 -56.67 -9.90
CA THR A 147 -5.58 -56.42 -9.45
C THR A 147 -4.42 -56.73 -10.42
N GLU A 148 -4.58 -56.62 -11.75
CA GLU A 148 -3.45 -56.85 -12.69
C GLU A 148 -3.05 -55.66 -13.58
N ASP A 149 -3.76 -54.53 -13.52
CA ASP A 149 -3.44 -53.32 -14.33
C ASP A 149 -2.56 -52.27 -13.59
N LEU A 150 -1.95 -52.66 -12.47
CA LEU A 150 -1.34 -51.74 -11.49
C LEU A 150 -0.01 -51.06 -11.89
N ASN A 151 0.43 -51.15 -13.15
CA ASN A 151 1.69 -50.49 -13.59
C ASN A 151 1.52 -49.44 -14.69
N LEU A 152 0.30 -49.05 -15.05
CA LEU A 152 0.04 -47.91 -15.94
C LEU A 152 -1.03 -46.92 -15.41
N SER A 153 -1.48 -47.07 -14.16
CA SER A 153 -2.44 -46.15 -13.53
C SER A 153 -1.78 -44.92 -12.91
N THR A 154 -0.49 -44.99 -12.56
CA THR A 154 0.22 -43.90 -11.87
C THR A 154 0.70 -42.77 -12.79
N LEU A 155 0.57 -42.92 -14.11
CA LEU A 155 1.14 -41.99 -15.10
C LEU A 155 0.12 -41.08 -15.81
N LYS A 156 -1.17 -41.06 -15.45
CA LYS A 156 -2.21 -40.32 -16.20
C LYS A 156 -3.34 -39.70 -15.37
N GLU A 157 -3.03 -38.71 -14.52
CA GLU A 157 -4.08 -37.90 -13.87
C GLU A 157 -3.79 -36.38 -13.84
N TYR A 158 -2.78 -35.91 -14.59
CA TYR A 158 -2.40 -34.49 -14.66
C TYR A 158 -2.47 -34.00 -16.10
N PHE A 159 -3.56 -33.34 -16.49
CA PHE A 159 -3.70 -32.73 -17.84
C PHE A 159 -3.09 -31.33 -17.90
N PHE A 160 -3.04 -30.63 -16.77
CA PHE A 160 -2.52 -29.28 -16.66
C PHE A 160 -1.47 -29.17 -15.56
N THR A 161 -0.38 -28.48 -15.86
CA THR A 161 0.65 -28.10 -14.89
C THR A 161 0.84 -26.59 -14.89
N PRO A 162 1.26 -25.99 -13.77
CA PRO A 162 1.65 -24.58 -13.74
C PRO A 162 2.70 -24.22 -14.81
N ASP A 163 3.63 -25.13 -15.10
CA ASP A 163 4.71 -24.96 -16.09
C ASP A 163 4.18 -24.77 -17.52
N PHE A 164 3.05 -25.39 -17.87
CA PHE A 164 2.39 -25.19 -19.16
C PHE A 164 2.08 -23.71 -19.40
N PHE A 165 1.46 -23.04 -18.42
CA PHE A 165 1.08 -21.64 -18.55
C PHE A 165 2.28 -20.70 -18.61
N VAL A 166 3.33 -20.97 -17.81
CA VAL A 166 4.58 -20.19 -17.93
C VAL A 166 5.18 -20.36 -19.33
N SER A 167 5.22 -21.58 -19.87
CA SER A 167 5.76 -21.79 -21.21
C SER A 167 5.00 -20.98 -22.27
N GLU A 168 3.66 -20.91 -22.20
CA GLU A 168 2.84 -20.16 -23.15
C GLU A 168 3.14 -18.65 -23.16
N PHE A 169 3.40 -18.05 -21.99
CA PHE A 169 3.74 -16.62 -21.90
C PHE A 169 5.21 -16.31 -22.25
N TYR A 170 6.11 -17.30 -22.16
CA TYR A 170 7.56 -17.07 -22.22
C TYR A 170 8.28 -17.77 -23.40
N ASN A 171 7.59 -18.52 -24.25
CA ASN A 171 8.18 -19.29 -25.37
C ASN A 171 8.83 -18.46 -26.51
N ASN A 172 9.07 -17.16 -26.33
CA ASN A 172 9.58 -16.29 -27.39
C ASN A 172 11.12 -16.22 -27.55
N ASP A 173 11.89 -16.95 -26.75
CA ASP A 173 13.37 -16.78 -26.73
C ASP A 173 14.18 -17.91 -27.37
N LEU A 174 13.53 -19.02 -27.78
CA LEU A 174 14.23 -20.13 -28.45
C LEU A 174 14.34 -19.95 -29.97
N ILE A 175 13.47 -19.16 -30.59
CA ILE A 175 13.44 -19.00 -32.07
C ILE A 175 14.27 -17.80 -32.55
N THR A 176 14.55 -16.81 -31.69
CA THR A 176 15.24 -15.55 -32.05
C THR A 176 16.73 -15.50 -31.65
N ARG A 177 17.22 -16.41 -30.79
CA ARG A 177 18.61 -16.38 -30.27
C ARG A 177 19.62 -17.27 -31.00
N SER A 178 19.30 -17.80 -32.19
CA SER A 178 20.30 -18.46 -33.04
C SER A 178 21.34 -17.48 -33.66
N GLY A 179 21.30 -16.19 -33.31
CA GLY A 179 22.02 -15.15 -34.05
C GLY A 179 23.08 -14.33 -33.30
N ASN A 180 22.97 -14.04 -31.99
CA ASN A 180 23.89 -13.06 -31.37
C ASN A 180 24.16 -13.33 -29.87
N ASN A 181 25.45 -13.20 -29.51
CA ASN A 181 26.14 -13.20 -28.20
C ASN A 181 25.28 -13.34 -26.92
N ILE A 182 25.57 -14.39 -26.14
CA ILE A 182 24.70 -14.95 -25.10
C ILE A 182 24.95 -14.38 -23.68
N ASN A 183 25.89 -13.45 -23.46
CA ASN A 183 26.45 -13.28 -22.11
C ASN A 183 26.04 -12.06 -21.28
N GLU A 184 24.96 -11.32 -21.56
CA GLU A 184 24.68 -10.08 -20.78
C GLU A 184 23.40 -9.99 -19.95
N HIS A 185 22.45 -10.95 -19.98
CA HIS A 185 21.26 -10.80 -19.13
C HIS A 185 20.66 -12.13 -18.61
N ASP A 186 21.29 -12.73 -17.60
CA ASP A 186 20.71 -13.85 -16.83
C ASP A 186 19.40 -13.46 -16.11
N ASP A 187 19.16 -12.17 -15.89
CA ASP A 187 17.95 -11.62 -15.25
C ASP A 187 16.65 -11.77 -16.07
N ILE A 188 16.75 -12.13 -17.35
CA ILE A 188 15.62 -12.23 -18.28
C ILE A 188 15.04 -13.66 -18.29
N LYS A 189 15.71 -14.67 -17.72
CA LYS A 189 15.18 -16.04 -17.71
C LYS A 189 14.31 -16.29 -16.46
N PRO A 190 13.07 -16.81 -16.61
CA PRO A 190 12.28 -17.21 -15.45
C PRO A 190 13.00 -18.33 -14.70
N THR A 191 13.25 -18.09 -13.42
CA THR A 191 13.93 -19.05 -12.54
C THR A 191 12.91 -19.63 -11.56
N LEU A 192 12.79 -20.96 -11.54
CA LEU A 192 11.93 -21.66 -10.59
C LEU A 192 12.43 -21.39 -9.15
N LEU A 193 11.48 -21.05 -8.27
CA LEU A 193 11.72 -20.88 -6.85
C LEU A 193 11.55 -22.23 -6.15
N CYS A 194 12.53 -22.62 -5.36
CA CYS A 194 12.43 -23.85 -4.55
C CYS A 194 11.25 -23.73 -3.57
N GLY A 195 10.47 -24.80 -3.43
CA GLY A 195 9.27 -24.84 -2.58
C GLY A 195 9.55 -24.89 -1.07
N ASN A 196 10.70 -24.40 -0.60
CA ASN A 196 11.09 -24.52 0.81
C ASN A 196 10.38 -23.48 1.71
N ASP A 197 10.25 -23.80 3.00
CA ASP A 197 9.57 -22.94 3.98
C ASP A 197 10.20 -21.55 4.12
N GLN A 198 11.49 -21.42 3.82
CA GLN A 198 12.19 -20.14 3.90
C GLN A 198 11.75 -19.19 2.78
N ILE A 199 11.67 -19.68 1.54
CA ILE A 199 11.23 -18.90 0.37
C ILE A 199 9.75 -18.57 0.51
N VAL A 200 8.91 -19.53 0.93
CA VAL A 200 7.48 -19.29 1.16
C VAL A 200 7.27 -18.21 2.23
N ARG A 201 7.98 -18.27 3.37
CA ARG A 201 7.95 -17.19 4.37
C ARG A 201 8.45 -15.87 3.82
N GLY A 202 9.47 -15.91 2.97
CA GLY A 202 9.96 -14.74 2.26
C GLY A 202 8.87 -14.11 1.37
N ILE A 203 8.13 -14.88 0.60
CA ILE A 203 7.01 -14.38 -0.21
C ILE A 203 5.91 -13.80 0.67
N ASN A 204 5.54 -14.47 1.76
CA ASN A 204 4.53 -13.94 2.69
C ASN A 204 4.97 -12.62 3.33
N ASN A 205 6.26 -12.47 3.62
CA ASN A 205 6.83 -11.20 4.08
C ASN A 205 6.78 -10.12 3.01
N LEU A 206 6.96 -10.46 1.72
CA LEU A 206 6.78 -9.53 0.61
C LEU A 206 5.34 -9.01 0.56
N ASP A 207 4.36 -9.89 0.69
CA ASP A 207 2.93 -9.54 0.63
C ASP A 207 2.52 -8.63 1.80
N ARG A 208 3.20 -8.73 2.96
CA ARG A 208 2.98 -7.83 4.10
C ARG A 208 3.58 -6.43 3.94
N ILE A 209 4.49 -6.21 2.99
CA ILE A 209 5.03 -4.88 2.70
C ILE A 209 3.98 -4.12 1.89
N PRO A 210 3.42 -3.01 2.41
CA PRO A 210 2.41 -2.23 1.70
C PRO A 210 2.89 -1.81 0.32
N ILE A 211 1.96 -1.63 -0.61
CA ILE A 211 2.28 -1.15 -1.96
C ILE A 211 2.22 0.38 -2.00
N ILE A 212 1.38 0.97 -1.15
CA ILE A 212 1.18 2.41 -1.06
C ILE A 212 1.79 2.97 0.22
N GLU A 213 2.01 4.27 0.25
CA GLU A 213 2.52 4.97 1.42
C GLU A 213 1.39 5.32 2.39
N PHE A 214 1.61 5.03 3.67
CA PHE A 214 0.65 5.31 4.72
C PHE A 214 1.05 6.55 5.52
N HIS A 215 0.10 7.45 5.67
CA HIS A 215 0.25 8.70 6.39
C HIS A 215 -0.78 8.80 7.50
N LYS A 216 -0.41 9.38 8.62
CA LYS A 216 -1.34 9.70 9.70
C LYS A 216 -1.03 11.07 10.27
N ALA A 217 -2.06 11.79 10.68
CA ALA A 217 -1.89 13.10 11.30
C ALA A 217 -2.97 13.34 12.33
N GLY A 218 -2.64 14.02 13.43
CA GLY A 218 -3.64 14.43 14.41
C GLY A 218 -4.37 15.68 13.97
N ILE A 219 -5.63 15.81 14.36
CA ILE A 219 -6.37 17.07 14.26
C ILE A 219 -6.87 17.44 15.66
N ILE A 220 -6.37 18.57 16.14
CA ILE A 220 -6.62 19.09 17.47
C ILE A 220 -7.36 20.42 17.33
N TYR A 221 -8.53 20.51 17.95
CA TYR A 221 -9.29 21.75 18.04
C TYR A 221 -8.95 22.47 19.33
N ILE A 222 -8.56 23.75 19.24
CA ILE A 222 -8.38 24.63 20.39
C ILE A 222 -9.49 25.69 20.34
N GLY A 223 -10.41 25.63 21.29
CA GLY A 223 -11.51 26.57 21.42
C GLY A 223 -11.09 27.90 22.08
N PRO A 224 -12.01 28.88 22.15
CA PRO A 224 -11.75 30.20 22.70
C PRO A 224 -11.13 30.14 24.10
N ASN A 225 -10.06 30.89 24.33
CA ASN A 225 -9.34 30.99 25.61
C ASN A 225 -8.76 29.67 26.17
N GLN A 226 -8.79 28.57 25.43
CA GLN A 226 -8.18 27.31 25.86
C GLN A 226 -6.65 27.36 25.71
N SER A 227 -5.94 26.89 26.74
CA SER A 227 -4.46 26.84 26.75
C SER A 227 -3.88 25.60 27.42
N LYS A 228 -4.71 24.83 28.15
CA LYS A 228 -4.27 23.63 28.87
C LYS A 228 -4.55 22.37 28.05
N GLU A 229 -3.64 21.41 28.14
CA GLU A 229 -3.74 20.11 27.46
C GLU A 229 -5.07 19.41 27.74
N LEU A 230 -5.47 19.39 29.02
CA LEU A 230 -6.71 18.76 29.48
C LEU A 230 -7.95 19.33 28.78
N ASP A 231 -8.08 20.66 28.75
CA ASP A 231 -9.24 21.35 28.18
C ASP A 231 -9.34 21.06 26.67
N ILE A 232 -8.20 21.08 25.98
CA ILE A 232 -8.10 20.85 24.54
C ILE A 232 -8.46 19.41 24.17
N LEU A 233 -7.91 18.41 24.88
CA LEU A 233 -8.20 17.00 24.61
C LEU A 233 -9.63 16.60 24.99
N SER A 234 -10.26 17.34 25.92
CA SER A 234 -11.63 17.10 26.36
C SER A 234 -12.68 17.57 25.36
N ASN A 235 -12.31 18.36 24.35
CA ASN A 235 -13.22 18.83 23.31
C ASN A 235 -13.85 17.65 22.55
N THR A 236 -15.18 17.62 22.48
CA THR A 236 -15.99 16.66 21.69
C THR A 236 -16.68 17.30 20.49
N VAL A 237 -16.72 18.64 20.45
CA VAL A 237 -17.32 19.42 19.37
C VAL A 237 -16.41 20.61 19.10
N GLY A 238 -16.27 20.98 17.82
CA GLY A 238 -15.57 22.20 17.41
C GLY A 238 -16.53 23.21 16.76
N SER A 239 -16.00 24.32 16.26
CA SER A 239 -16.82 25.34 15.61
C SER A 239 -17.45 24.88 14.28
N LYS A 240 -18.45 25.62 13.81
CA LYS A 240 -19.08 25.38 12.49
C LYS A 240 -18.04 25.39 11.35
N ASN A 241 -17.03 26.26 11.44
CA ASN A 241 -15.98 26.38 10.42
C ASN A 241 -14.98 25.23 10.51
N TYR A 242 -14.66 24.78 11.72
CA TYR A 242 -13.88 23.56 11.93
C TYR A 242 -14.55 22.34 11.29
N LEU A 243 -15.86 22.16 11.50
CA LEU A 243 -16.61 21.07 10.87
C LEU A 243 -16.62 21.17 9.33
N LYS A 244 -16.80 22.37 8.77
CA LYS A 244 -16.68 22.59 7.32
C LYS A 244 -15.30 22.21 6.78
N PHE A 245 -14.24 22.56 7.51
CA PHE A 245 -12.86 22.21 7.16
C PHE A 245 -12.66 20.69 7.15
N LEU A 246 -13.14 19.98 8.18
CA LEU A 246 -13.07 18.52 8.27
C LEU A 246 -13.79 17.85 7.10
N ASN A 247 -15.02 18.30 6.79
CA ASN A 247 -15.82 17.75 5.70
C ASN A 247 -15.14 17.91 4.31
N LYS A 248 -14.27 18.90 4.15
CA LYS A 248 -13.51 19.14 2.91
C LYS A 248 -12.12 18.46 2.90
N LEU A 249 -11.72 17.81 4.00
CA LEU A 249 -10.38 17.25 4.17
C LEU A 249 -10.20 15.89 3.49
N GLY A 250 -11.25 15.09 3.50
CA GLY A 250 -11.29 13.75 2.92
C GLY A 250 -12.69 13.14 3.00
N TYR A 251 -12.76 11.82 2.87
CA TYR A 251 -13.96 11.02 2.99
C TYR A 251 -14.17 10.57 4.43
N LYS A 252 -15.42 10.54 4.87
CA LYS A 252 -15.80 9.94 6.15
C LYS A 252 -15.80 8.42 5.99
N ILE A 253 -15.06 7.72 6.85
CA ILE A 253 -15.02 6.26 6.90
C ILE A 253 -15.49 5.76 8.26
N ASP A 254 -16.28 4.69 8.27
CA ASP A 254 -16.63 4.00 9.51
C ASP A 254 -15.43 3.18 9.99
N LEU A 255 -15.23 3.14 11.31
CA LEU A 255 -14.13 2.40 11.93
C LEU A 255 -14.53 0.95 12.24
N LEU A 256 -15.79 0.73 12.64
CA LEU A 256 -16.30 -0.59 12.96
C LEU A 256 -16.17 -1.53 11.75
N ASN A 257 -15.46 -2.66 11.93
CA ASN A 257 -15.24 -3.68 10.91
C ASN A 257 -14.60 -3.13 9.61
N ASN A 258 -13.80 -2.05 9.70
CA ASN A 258 -13.10 -1.51 8.54
C ASN A 258 -11.92 -2.40 8.15
N THR A 259 -12.05 -3.11 7.02
CA THR A 259 -11.00 -4.01 6.51
C THR A 259 -10.23 -3.44 5.33
N GLU A 260 -10.78 -2.43 4.64
CA GLU A 260 -10.27 -1.95 3.35
C GLU A 260 -9.35 -0.73 3.48
N ASN A 261 -9.55 0.11 4.50
CA ASN A 261 -8.85 1.39 4.62
C ASN A 261 -7.82 1.38 5.74
N TYR A 262 -6.68 2.03 5.52
CA TYR A 262 -5.71 2.24 6.56
C TYR A 262 -6.29 3.09 7.71
N THR A 263 -6.30 2.55 8.92
CA THR A 263 -6.89 3.19 10.10
C THR A 263 -5.87 3.85 11.04
N GLY A 264 -4.57 3.73 10.78
CA GLY A 264 -3.54 4.43 11.57
C GLY A 264 -3.38 3.98 13.01
N GLY A 265 -3.98 2.83 13.37
CA GLY A 265 -4.03 2.30 14.73
C GLY A 265 -5.31 2.65 15.48
N LEU A 266 -6.30 3.30 14.85
CA LEU A 266 -7.63 3.48 15.43
C LEU A 266 -8.34 2.13 15.58
N ASP A 267 -9.05 1.98 16.69
CA ASP A 267 -9.84 0.79 17.02
C ASP A 267 -10.94 0.52 15.98
N ILE A 268 -10.89 -0.68 15.40
CA ILE A 268 -11.89 -1.19 14.44
C ILE A 268 -12.86 -2.20 15.07
N GLY A 269 -12.66 -2.52 16.35
CA GLY A 269 -13.47 -3.51 17.08
C GLY A 269 -14.83 -2.95 17.53
N SER A 270 -15.66 -3.83 18.07
CA SER A 270 -17.00 -3.51 18.57
C SER A 270 -17.03 -2.50 19.71
N ASN A 271 -15.92 -2.33 20.42
CA ASN A 271 -15.82 -1.45 21.58
C ASN A 271 -15.76 0.04 21.20
N ALA A 272 -15.45 0.35 19.93
CA ALA A 272 -15.41 1.70 19.37
C ALA A 272 -14.66 2.71 20.26
N THR A 273 -13.53 2.28 20.85
CA THR A 273 -12.80 3.06 21.86
C THR A 273 -12.24 4.37 21.33
N ASP A 274 -11.97 4.43 20.03
CA ASP A 274 -11.47 5.61 19.33
C ASP A 274 -12.55 6.35 18.51
N GLY A 275 -13.82 5.96 18.66
CA GLY A 275 -14.95 6.55 17.97
C GLY A 275 -15.55 5.65 16.89
N LYS A 276 -16.65 6.11 16.29
CA LYS A 276 -17.40 5.34 15.29
C LYS A 276 -16.87 5.51 13.87
N PHE A 277 -16.30 6.69 13.58
CA PHE A 277 -15.84 7.07 12.26
C PHE A 277 -14.69 8.05 12.35
N THR A 278 -13.95 8.19 11.26
CA THR A 278 -12.95 9.25 11.10
C THR A 278 -12.94 9.79 9.67
N TYR A 279 -12.06 10.74 9.39
CA TYR A 279 -11.76 11.19 8.04
C TYR A 279 -10.52 10.50 7.50
N PHE A 280 -10.60 10.15 6.22
CA PHE A 280 -9.58 9.45 5.48
C PHE A 280 -9.48 10.05 4.08
N TRP A 281 -8.28 10.05 3.52
CA TRP A 281 -8.05 10.49 2.16
C TRP A 281 -7.06 9.55 1.48
N ASN A 282 -7.25 9.32 0.18
CA ASN A 282 -6.35 8.53 -0.62
C ASN A 282 -6.15 9.15 -2.01
N ASP A 283 -4.99 8.83 -2.59
CA ASP A 283 -4.74 8.92 -4.02
C ASP A 283 -4.23 7.55 -4.53
N LYS A 284 -3.63 7.52 -5.72
CA LYS A 284 -3.14 6.27 -6.33
C LYS A 284 -1.99 5.61 -5.58
N ILE A 285 -1.24 6.36 -4.76
CA ILE A 285 0.01 5.90 -4.13
C ILE A 285 0.11 6.21 -2.63
N ASN A 286 -0.82 7.00 -2.09
CA ASN A 286 -0.87 7.42 -0.69
C ASN A 286 -2.24 7.14 -0.08
N GLN A 287 -2.25 6.73 1.17
CA GLN A 287 -3.43 6.77 2.04
C GLN A 287 -3.10 7.57 3.29
N MET A 288 -4.05 8.37 3.75
CA MET A 288 -3.91 9.20 4.93
C MET A 288 -5.15 9.14 5.81
N VAL A 289 -4.94 8.86 7.08
CA VAL A 289 -5.98 8.87 8.11
C VAL A 289 -5.74 9.98 9.11
N PHE A 290 -6.83 10.57 9.61
CA PHE A 290 -6.76 11.64 10.59
C PHE A 290 -7.16 11.14 11.99
N HIS A 291 -6.35 11.42 12.99
CA HIS A 291 -6.68 11.18 14.40
C HIS A 291 -7.37 12.42 14.95
N ILE A 292 -8.70 12.45 14.91
CA ILE A 292 -9.49 13.66 15.20
C ILE A 292 -10.03 13.58 16.63
N ILE A 293 -9.48 14.41 17.52
CA ILE A 293 -9.80 14.40 18.96
C ILE A 293 -11.28 14.59 19.25
N THR A 294 -11.95 15.45 18.48
CA THR A 294 -13.37 15.76 18.67
C THR A 294 -14.28 14.59 18.28
N LEU A 295 -13.81 13.67 17.42
CA LEU A 295 -14.56 12.46 17.04
C LEU A 295 -14.28 11.27 17.97
N MET A 296 -13.21 11.35 18.77
CA MET A 296 -12.87 10.34 19.77
C MET A 296 -13.71 10.54 21.04
N PRO A 297 -14.31 9.48 21.60
CA PRO A 297 -15.18 9.58 22.76
C PRO A 297 -14.39 9.93 24.03
N ASN A 298 -15.04 10.68 24.92
CA ASN A 298 -14.56 10.84 26.30
C ASN A 298 -15.20 9.71 27.13
N ASN A 299 -14.43 8.68 27.48
CA ASN A 299 -14.92 7.64 28.38
C ASN A 299 -14.67 8.04 29.84
N PHE A 300 -15.56 8.82 30.44
CA PHE A 300 -15.43 9.30 31.81
C PHE A 300 -15.52 8.20 32.88
N ALA A 301 -15.88 6.96 32.51
CA ALA A 301 -15.93 5.83 33.44
C ALA A 301 -14.52 5.30 33.79
N ASN A 302 -13.54 5.53 32.93
CA ASN A 302 -12.14 5.22 33.18
C ASN A 302 -11.34 6.53 33.13
N ASP A 303 -10.51 6.81 34.14
CA ASP A 303 -9.62 7.99 34.19
C ASP A 303 -8.61 8.05 33.01
N GLU A 304 -8.65 7.09 32.09
CA GLU A 304 -7.78 6.89 30.93
C GLU A 304 -8.30 7.52 29.62
N PHE A 305 -9.45 8.20 29.57
CA PHE A 305 -9.98 8.70 28.27
C PHE A 305 -9.03 9.69 27.57
N LEU A 306 -8.36 10.56 28.33
CA LEU A 306 -7.36 11.48 27.81
C LEU A 306 -6.15 10.73 27.28
N TYR A 307 -5.79 9.61 27.91
CA TYR A 307 -4.73 8.75 27.47
C TYR A 307 -5.05 8.13 26.10
N ASN A 308 -6.28 7.68 25.87
CA ASN A 308 -6.68 7.12 24.57
C ASN A 308 -6.62 8.12 23.43
N LYS A 309 -6.95 9.39 23.68
CA LYS A 309 -6.77 10.45 22.68
C LYS A 309 -5.29 10.78 22.50
N LYS A 310 -4.56 10.92 23.60
CA LYS A 310 -3.15 11.31 23.63
C LYS A 310 -2.22 10.25 23.02
N ARG A 311 -2.50 8.95 23.18
CA ARG A 311 -1.72 7.87 22.53
C ARG A 311 -1.75 7.99 21.02
N HIS A 312 -2.83 8.53 20.44
CA HIS A 312 -2.96 8.71 18.99
C HIS A 312 -2.26 9.97 18.51
N VAL A 313 -2.67 11.15 18.99
CA VAL A 313 -2.08 12.42 18.54
C VAL A 313 -0.65 12.63 19.04
N GLY A 314 -0.32 12.06 20.19
CA GLY A 314 1.01 12.09 20.78
C GLY A 314 2.00 11.17 20.06
N ASN A 315 1.55 10.15 19.35
CA ASN A 315 2.43 9.27 18.54
C ASN A 315 2.45 9.67 17.05
N ASN A 316 1.85 10.80 16.69
CA ASN A 316 1.95 11.34 15.34
C ASN A 316 3.16 12.28 15.24
N TYR A 317 3.91 12.18 14.14
CA TYR A 317 4.99 13.12 13.85
C TYR A 317 4.45 14.52 13.49
N VAL A 318 3.31 14.55 12.80
CA VAL A 318 2.68 15.77 12.31
C VAL A 318 1.27 15.89 12.90
N ASN A 319 0.97 17.07 13.44
CA ASN A 319 -0.35 17.39 14.00
C ASN A 319 -0.88 18.71 13.43
N ILE A 320 -2.16 18.74 13.09
CA ILE A 320 -2.90 19.94 12.68
C ILE A 320 -3.60 20.51 13.91
N TYR A 321 -3.37 21.79 14.18
CA TYR A 321 -4.07 22.54 15.21
C TYR A 321 -5.02 23.52 14.54
N TYR A 322 -6.31 23.36 14.78
CA TYR A 322 -7.31 24.35 14.42
C TYR A 322 -7.51 25.27 15.62
N ASP A 323 -6.84 26.41 15.60
CA ASP A 323 -6.67 27.30 16.74
C ASP A 323 -7.59 28.52 16.65
N GLU A 324 -8.64 28.49 17.47
CA GLU A 324 -9.58 29.59 17.70
C GLU A 324 -9.41 30.20 19.10
N SER A 325 -8.30 29.92 19.79
CA SER A 325 -8.09 30.38 21.17
C SER A 325 -7.95 31.89 21.30
N GLY A 326 -7.44 32.55 20.26
CA GLY A 326 -7.01 33.95 20.32
C GLY A 326 -5.68 34.19 21.04
N LEU A 327 -4.99 33.12 21.45
CA LEU A 327 -3.74 33.16 22.21
C LEU A 327 -2.53 32.82 21.33
N PRO A 328 -1.30 33.20 21.74
CA PRO A 328 -0.09 32.72 21.07
C PRO A 328 0.02 31.20 21.15
N PHE A 329 0.15 30.54 19.99
CA PHE A 329 0.28 29.09 19.91
C PHE A 329 1.51 28.57 20.68
N ASN A 330 1.28 27.62 21.58
CA ASN A 330 2.32 26.91 22.33
C ASN A 330 2.59 25.54 21.71
N PHE A 331 3.79 25.36 21.13
CA PHE A 331 4.20 24.09 20.51
C PHE A 331 4.15 22.89 21.47
N ASN A 332 4.37 23.11 22.76
CA ASN A 332 4.44 22.08 23.79
C ASN A 332 3.11 21.88 24.54
N VAL A 333 1.99 22.39 24.02
CA VAL A 333 0.68 22.26 24.66
C VAL A 333 0.28 20.79 24.84
N ILE A 334 0.55 19.94 23.85
CA ILE A 334 0.48 18.48 23.98
C ILE A 334 1.91 17.96 24.03
N LYS A 335 2.32 17.42 25.17
CA LYS A 335 3.68 16.90 25.35
C LYS A 335 3.81 15.55 24.65
N SER A 336 4.79 15.45 23.75
CA SER A 336 5.11 14.23 23.02
C SER A 336 6.59 14.21 22.61
N GLN A 337 7.19 13.01 22.57
CA GLN A 337 8.54 12.80 22.03
C GLN A 337 8.54 12.75 20.50
N PHE A 338 7.45 12.24 19.91
CA PHE A 338 7.28 12.02 18.48
C PHE A 338 6.77 13.27 17.74
N ASN A 339 6.15 14.23 18.43
CA ASN A 339 5.62 15.41 17.76
C ASN A 339 6.73 16.32 17.20
N PHE A 340 6.91 16.31 15.88
CA PHE A 340 7.98 17.03 15.19
C PHE A 340 7.47 18.33 14.57
N ILE A 341 6.28 18.31 13.98
CA ILE A 341 5.75 19.42 13.19
C ILE A 341 4.27 19.66 13.55
N ASN A 342 3.94 20.91 13.87
CA ASN A 342 2.57 21.36 14.13
C ASN A 342 2.14 22.34 13.03
N ILE A 343 1.10 22.01 12.28
CA ILE A 343 0.48 22.89 11.28
C ILE A 343 -0.68 23.61 11.98
N VAL A 344 -0.53 24.91 12.21
CA VAL A 344 -1.52 25.73 12.93
C VAL A 344 -2.36 26.50 11.92
N ILE A 345 -3.68 26.34 12.02
CA ILE A 345 -4.70 27.05 11.26
C ILE A 345 -5.37 28.02 12.22
N SER A 346 -5.30 29.32 11.94
CA SER A 346 -6.01 30.34 12.71
C SER A 346 -6.94 31.12 11.77
N PRO A 347 -8.24 31.23 12.07
CA PRO A 347 -9.15 32.02 11.23
C PRO A 347 -8.76 33.50 11.25
N ILE A 348 -8.78 34.13 10.08
CA ILE A 348 -8.66 35.59 9.93
C ILE A 348 -10.02 36.09 9.47
N VAL A 349 -10.65 36.97 10.27
CA VAL A 349 -11.80 37.73 9.79
C VAL A 349 -11.24 38.87 8.93
N VAL A 350 -11.38 38.75 7.61
CA VAL A 350 -11.20 39.89 6.73
C VAL A 350 -12.56 40.55 6.62
N SER A 351 -12.81 41.56 7.46
CA SER A 351 -13.96 42.44 7.24
C SER A 351 -13.72 43.14 5.91
N SER A 352 -14.61 42.91 4.94
CA SER A 352 -14.62 43.60 3.67
C SER A 352 -14.85 45.09 3.91
N SER A 353 -13.75 45.84 4.09
CA SER A 353 -13.69 47.30 4.24
C SER A 353 -14.52 47.89 5.40
N PRO A 354 -13.93 48.69 6.31
CA PRO A 354 -14.71 49.47 7.27
C PRO A 354 -15.64 50.54 6.63
N TYR A 355 -15.69 50.64 5.30
CA TYR A 355 -16.52 51.59 4.55
C TYR A 355 -17.76 50.96 3.86
N LEU A 356 -17.99 49.65 3.98
CA LEU A 356 -19.15 48.95 3.41
C LEU A 356 -20.06 48.43 4.53
N GLU A 357 -20.64 49.35 5.31
CA GLU A 357 -21.51 49.01 6.44
C GLU A 357 -22.95 48.65 6.06
N ASN A 358 -23.36 48.75 4.80
CA ASN A 358 -24.77 48.56 4.44
C ASN A 358 -24.92 47.54 3.31
N ASN A 359 -25.45 46.37 3.66
CA ASN A 359 -25.91 45.27 2.77
C ASN A 359 -24.88 44.20 2.35
N ILE A 360 -24.13 43.62 3.29
CA ILE A 360 -23.49 42.32 3.03
C ILE A 360 -24.38 41.24 3.66
N GLU A 361 -25.10 40.48 2.82
CA GLU A 361 -25.71 39.23 3.25
C GLU A 361 -24.60 38.31 3.81
N GLU A 362 -24.87 37.57 4.91
CA GLU A 362 -23.93 36.65 5.56
C GLU A 362 -23.27 35.63 4.60
N THR A 363 -23.85 35.45 3.42
CA THR A 363 -23.49 34.52 2.36
C THR A 363 -22.22 34.90 1.58
N ASP A 364 -21.80 36.17 1.55
CA ASP A 364 -20.70 36.62 0.66
C ASP A 364 -19.38 36.96 1.40
N THR A 365 -19.29 36.60 2.68
CA THR A 365 -18.06 36.79 3.47
C THR A 365 -16.98 35.80 3.07
N LYS A 366 -16.04 36.23 2.20
CA LYS A 366 -14.85 35.44 1.87
C LYS A 366 -13.97 35.26 3.11
N ARG A 367 -13.86 34.02 3.59
CA ARG A 367 -13.06 33.67 4.76
C ARG A 367 -11.65 33.28 4.37
N TYR A 368 -10.71 33.76 5.16
CA TYR A 368 -9.28 33.46 5.02
C TYR A 368 -8.74 32.90 6.32
N TYR A 369 -7.69 32.09 6.21
CA TYR A 369 -7.05 31.42 7.32
C TYR A 369 -5.56 31.68 7.26
N LYS A 370 -4.97 32.01 8.41
CA LYS A 370 -3.54 32.02 8.60
C LYS A 370 -3.09 30.59 8.84
N VAL A 371 -2.23 30.07 7.97
CA VAL A 371 -1.59 28.77 8.16
C VAL A 371 -0.13 28.99 8.48
N LYS A 372 0.34 28.43 9.59
CA LYS A 372 1.75 28.50 10.01
C LYS A 372 2.25 27.17 10.53
N VAL A 373 3.43 26.77 10.08
CA VAL A 373 4.12 25.57 10.53
C VAL A 373 5.04 25.92 11.69
N TYR A 374 4.83 25.26 12.81
CA TYR A 374 5.74 25.22 13.94
C TYR A 374 6.48 23.88 13.93
N ARG A 375 7.71 23.89 14.40
CA ARG A 375 8.61 22.74 14.32
C ARG A 375 9.37 22.56 15.62
N LYS A 376 9.72 21.32 15.92
CA LYS A 376 10.62 20.98 17.01
C LYS A 376 11.98 21.67 16.79
N LYS A 377 12.68 21.96 17.90
CA LYS A 377 14.04 22.50 17.86
C LYS A 377 14.93 21.58 17.00
N LEU A 378 15.88 22.17 16.27
CA LEU A 378 16.81 21.51 15.33
C LEU A 378 16.24 21.11 13.96
N ILE A 379 14.93 20.96 13.81
CA ILE A 379 14.35 20.75 12.47
C ILE A 379 14.54 22.03 11.64
N PRO A 380 15.01 21.98 10.39
CA PRO A 380 15.18 23.16 9.55
C PRO A 380 13.85 23.75 9.07
N ALA A 381 13.84 25.04 8.75
CA ALA A 381 12.64 25.76 8.29
C ALA A 381 12.43 25.64 6.77
N ILE A 382 12.28 24.40 6.28
CA ILE A 382 12.20 24.10 4.83
C ILE A 382 10.77 24.17 4.26
N PHE A 383 9.75 24.19 5.10
CA PHE A 383 8.36 24.14 4.64
C PHE A 383 7.86 25.53 4.23
N SER A 384 7.08 25.58 3.14
CA SER A 384 6.53 26.84 2.61
C SER A 384 5.77 27.66 3.66
N ALA A 385 5.06 26.97 4.57
CA ALA A 385 4.28 27.58 5.64
C ALA A 385 5.07 27.85 6.95
N CYS A 386 6.40 27.68 6.98
CA CYS A 386 7.22 28.15 8.11
C CYS A 386 7.09 29.68 8.28
N HIS A 387 7.03 30.40 7.15
CA HIS A 387 6.47 31.74 7.09
C HIS A 387 4.96 31.60 6.86
N PHE A 388 4.15 32.26 7.66
CA PHE A 388 2.71 32.06 7.58
C PHE A 388 2.18 32.38 6.17
N LYS A 389 1.15 31.64 5.75
CA LYS A 389 0.44 31.86 4.49
C LYS A 389 -1.01 32.18 4.80
N ILE A 390 -1.60 33.04 3.99
CA ILE A 390 -3.04 33.33 4.03
C ILE A 390 -3.69 32.48 2.95
N ILE A 391 -4.61 31.61 3.35
CA ILE A 391 -5.27 30.64 2.46
C ILE A 391 -6.78 30.87 2.54
N SER A 392 -7.46 30.88 1.38
CA SER A 392 -8.92 30.96 1.35
C SER A 392 -9.57 29.67 1.87
N GLU A 393 -10.79 29.78 2.39
CA GLU A 393 -11.56 28.63 2.90
C GLU A 393 -11.65 27.47 1.88
N ASP A 394 -11.82 27.78 0.60
CA ASP A 394 -12.00 26.76 -0.45
C ASP A 394 -10.73 25.95 -0.75
N LYS A 395 -9.55 26.55 -0.54
CA LYS A 395 -8.27 25.88 -0.79
C LYS A 395 -7.59 25.38 0.48
N LEU A 396 -8.13 25.69 1.66
CA LEU A 396 -7.55 25.35 2.95
C LEU A 396 -7.32 23.85 3.09
N SER A 397 -8.35 23.02 2.94
CA SER A 397 -8.24 21.58 3.19
C SER A 397 -7.26 20.88 2.24
N ILE A 398 -7.22 21.29 0.97
CA ILE A 398 -6.26 20.76 -0.01
C ILE A 398 -4.83 21.18 0.34
N PHE A 399 -4.63 22.46 0.70
CA PHE A 399 -3.33 22.97 1.09
C PHE A 399 -2.79 22.27 2.33
N ILE A 400 -3.62 22.11 3.37
CA ILE A 400 -3.25 21.45 4.61
C ILE A 400 -2.92 19.98 4.36
N ARG A 401 -3.72 19.28 3.56
CA ARG A 401 -3.46 17.89 3.20
C ARG A 401 -2.10 17.70 2.51
N ASN A 402 -1.81 18.51 1.49
CA ASN A 402 -0.53 18.44 0.79
C ASN A 402 0.65 18.77 1.72
N LEU A 403 0.46 19.75 2.60
CA LEU A 403 1.47 20.12 3.58
C LEU A 403 1.73 18.99 4.59
N VAL A 404 0.69 18.30 5.05
CA VAL A 404 0.82 17.13 5.94
C VAL A 404 1.62 16.02 5.25
N LEU A 405 1.32 15.69 3.99
CA LEU A 405 2.04 14.64 3.25
C LEU A 405 3.55 14.92 3.21
N VAL A 406 3.92 16.15 2.81
CA VAL A 406 5.32 16.58 2.76
C VAL A 406 5.98 16.56 4.15
N CYS A 407 5.27 17.06 5.17
CA CYS A 407 5.77 17.07 6.53
C CYS A 407 5.93 15.66 7.11
N ASN A 408 5.03 14.71 6.80
CA ASN A 408 5.11 13.33 7.26
C ASN A 408 6.27 12.60 6.58
N GLN A 409 6.43 12.74 5.26
CA GLN A 409 7.57 12.19 4.54
C GLN A 409 8.89 12.70 5.12
N PHE A 410 9.01 14.01 5.32
CA PHE A 410 10.18 14.59 5.97
C PHE A 410 10.39 14.01 7.37
N SER A 411 9.33 13.93 8.18
CA SER A 411 9.44 13.45 9.56
C SER A 411 9.86 11.99 9.63
N ASN A 412 9.39 11.15 8.71
CA ASN A 412 9.80 9.76 8.61
C ASN A 412 11.30 9.65 8.31
N VAL A 413 11.79 10.41 7.32
CA VAL A 413 13.23 10.46 6.98
C VAL A 413 14.06 10.97 8.16
N TRP A 414 13.57 12.02 8.82
CA TRP A 414 14.25 12.62 9.97
C TRP A 414 14.30 11.69 11.19
N ASN A 415 13.30 10.82 11.37
CA ASN A 415 13.27 9.87 12.47
C ASN A 415 14.20 8.67 12.24
N ILE A 416 14.43 8.29 10.99
CA ILE A 416 15.32 7.17 10.64
C ILE A 416 16.77 7.62 10.90
N SER A 417 17.49 6.90 11.75
CA SER A 417 18.84 7.26 12.23
C SER A 417 19.89 7.44 11.13
N GLU A 418 19.67 6.86 9.96
CA GLU A 418 20.55 6.97 8.78
C GLU A 418 20.16 8.11 7.83
N GLY A 419 19.01 8.78 8.04
CA GLY A 419 18.54 9.89 7.20
C GLY A 419 18.20 9.50 5.75
N LYS A 420 18.22 8.21 5.41
CA LYS A 420 17.90 7.70 4.07
C LYS A 420 16.40 7.43 3.93
N TYR A 421 15.78 7.98 2.89
CA TYR A 421 14.41 7.66 2.52
C TYR A 421 14.36 6.33 1.77
N VAL A 422 13.58 5.37 2.27
CA VAL A 422 13.32 4.11 1.58
C VAL A 422 11.81 4.01 1.38
N SER A 423 11.34 4.11 0.13
CA SER A 423 9.92 3.89 -0.15
C SER A 423 9.53 2.42 0.02
N ASN A 424 8.24 2.17 0.14
CA ASN A 424 7.71 0.82 0.14
C ASN A 424 8.08 0.03 -1.13
N TRP A 425 8.12 0.68 -2.30
CA TRP A 425 8.56 0.02 -3.54
C TRP A 425 10.04 -0.37 -3.50
N SER A 426 10.93 0.51 -3.04
CA SER A 426 12.35 0.18 -2.85
C SER A 426 12.52 -0.99 -1.88
N ARG A 427 11.79 -0.98 -0.75
CA ARG A 427 11.78 -2.09 0.21
C ARG A 427 11.31 -3.41 -0.42
N ARG A 428 10.29 -3.37 -1.28
CA ARG A 428 9.82 -4.55 -2.03
C ARG A 428 10.88 -5.04 -3.03
N VAL A 429 11.56 -4.15 -3.75
CA VAL A 429 12.68 -4.50 -4.66
C VAL A 429 13.81 -5.19 -3.89
N LYS A 430 14.28 -4.60 -2.79
CA LYS A 430 15.30 -5.21 -1.91
C LYS A 430 14.90 -6.61 -1.46
N HIS A 431 13.64 -6.79 -1.11
CA HIS A 431 13.13 -8.07 -0.65
C HIS A 431 13.08 -9.12 -1.77
N ILE A 432 12.72 -8.72 -2.99
CA ILE A 432 12.75 -9.59 -4.18
C ILE A 432 14.20 -9.97 -4.54
N LYS A 433 15.14 -9.01 -4.52
CA LYS A 433 16.58 -9.28 -4.70
C LYS A 433 17.09 -10.29 -3.66
N LYS A 434 16.73 -10.10 -2.38
CA LYS A 434 17.10 -11.04 -1.31
C LYS A 434 16.55 -12.44 -1.55
N LEU A 435 15.30 -12.55 -1.98
CA LEU A 435 14.67 -13.83 -2.32
C LEU A 435 15.39 -14.52 -3.49
N ARG A 436 15.81 -13.77 -4.51
CA ARG A 436 16.62 -14.30 -5.61
C ARG A 436 17.92 -14.92 -5.13
N ASN A 437 18.71 -14.15 -4.38
CA ASN A 437 20.01 -14.59 -3.87
C ASN A 437 19.87 -15.79 -2.93
N LEU A 438 18.79 -15.86 -2.16
CA LEU A 438 18.47 -17.03 -1.33
C LEU A 438 18.17 -18.26 -2.20
N ASN A 439 17.36 -18.11 -3.24
CA ASN A 439 17.01 -19.20 -4.15
C ASN A 439 18.24 -19.75 -4.91
N GLU A 440 19.14 -18.87 -5.36
CA GLU A 440 20.40 -19.28 -6.02
C GLU A 440 21.25 -20.15 -5.09
N LYS A 441 21.45 -19.73 -3.85
CA LYS A 441 22.20 -20.50 -2.85
C LYS A 441 21.59 -21.86 -2.55
N GLU A 442 20.27 -21.96 -2.50
CA GLU A 442 19.58 -23.23 -2.26
C GLU A 442 19.72 -24.17 -3.46
N ARG A 443 19.61 -23.66 -4.69
CA ARG A 443 19.81 -24.45 -5.91
C ARG A 443 21.26 -24.94 -6.07
N GLU A 444 22.24 -24.15 -5.64
CA GLU A 444 23.65 -24.58 -5.61
C GLU A 444 23.87 -25.73 -4.61
N LYS A 445 23.22 -25.70 -3.44
CA LYS A 445 23.27 -26.79 -2.47
C LYS A 445 22.62 -28.07 -3.00
N GLU A 446 21.51 -27.96 -3.71
CA GLU A 446 20.83 -29.11 -4.35
C GLU A 446 21.74 -29.75 -5.42
N LYS A 447 22.32 -28.94 -6.32
CA LYS A 447 23.30 -29.44 -7.32
C LYS A 447 24.55 -30.06 -6.69
N GLY A 448 25.01 -29.52 -5.57
CA GLY A 448 26.16 -30.07 -4.82
C GLY A 448 25.86 -31.42 -4.18
N LYS A 449 24.60 -31.71 -3.83
CA LYS A 449 24.17 -33.02 -3.31
C LYS A 449 24.07 -34.06 -4.42
N ASP A 450 23.51 -33.70 -5.57
CA ASP A 450 23.37 -34.63 -6.72
C ASP A 450 24.73 -35.06 -7.31
N ASN A 451 25.77 -34.21 -7.20
CA ASN A 451 27.12 -34.54 -7.64
C ASN A 451 27.95 -35.36 -6.63
N SER A 452 27.37 -35.70 -5.46
CA SER A 452 28.04 -36.43 -4.38
C SER A 452 27.53 -37.87 -4.18
N VAL A 453 26.69 -38.36 -5.10
CA VAL A 453 26.12 -39.72 -5.09
C VAL A 453 26.76 -40.58 -6.17
#